data_AF-A0A914Q7J0-F1
#
_entry.id   AF-A0A914Q7J0-F1
#
_cell.length_a   1.000
_cell.length_b   1.000
_cell.length_c   1.000
_cell.angle_alpha   90.00
_cell.angle_beta   90.00
_cell.angle_gamma   90.00
#
_symmetry.space_group_name_H-M   'P 1'
#
loop_
_entity.id
_entity.type
_entity.pdbx_description
1 polymer ?
#
loop_
_entity_poly.entity_id
_entity_poly.type
_entity_poly.pdbx_seq_one_letter_code
_entity_poly.pdbx_strand_id
1 'polypeptide(L)'
;MIVQNILQGLIWFLVPVSMIICCDIMSYIFGFFFGKTPLIKISPKKTWEGFIGGAFSTIIFGLLLSNALIDRPYFICPVESYNEEGNNCTFPPAFVETDYTIPRPLHAIYKVIRKDPVVHMKPFLLHSVIMALFASIIGPFGGFFASGFKRAFKIKDFGDIIPGHGGLMDRFDCQLLMGTFVNIYIQTFIRIPNWNKIVQQILWLPVEDQLNIYRVLHRELGNAGALEFVNAGAL
;
A
#
# COMPACT_ATOMS: atom_id res chain seq x y z
N MET A 1 2.60 12.64 -4.54
CA MET A 1 2.12 11.36 -3.95
C MET A 1 2.95 10.17 -4.41
N ILE A 2 3.01 9.87 -5.72
CA ILE A 2 3.83 8.73 -6.23
C ILE A 2 5.30 8.82 -5.83
N VAL A 3 5.92 10.01 -5.94
CA VAL A 3 7.30 10.24 -5.51
C VAL A 3 7.48 9.91 -4.03
N GLN A 4 6.53 10.30 -3.16
CA GLN A 4 6.60 9.98 -1.73
C GLN A 4 6.55 8.47 -1.48
N ASN A 5 5.80 7.71 -2.28
CA ASN A 5 5.79 6.25 -2.15
C ASN A 5 7.17 5.66 -2.49
N ILE A 6 7.81 6.16 -3.55
CA ILE A 6 9.17 5.75 -3.94
C ILE A 6 10.17 6.09 -2.82
N LEU A 7 10.07 7.27 -2.22
CA LEU A 7 10.96 7.70 -1.13
C LEU A 7 10.83 6.84 0.14
N GLN A 8 9.65 6.25 0.39
CA GLN A 8 9.42 5.32 1.50
C GLN A 8 9.94 3.90 1.21
N GLY A 9 10.36 3.63 -0.03
CA GLY A 9 10.85 2.34 -0.50
C GLY A 9 10.29 2.03 -1.88
N LEU A 10 11.15 1.58 -2.81
CA LEU A 10 10.75 1.29 -4.19
C LEU A 10 9.66 0.21 -4.27
N ILE A 11 9.60 -0.70 -3.28
CA ILE A 11 8.59 -1.75 -3.18
C ILE A 11 7.15 -1.19 -3.10
N TRP A 12 6.96 -0.05 -2.45
CA TRP A 12 5.67 0.65 -2.34
C TRP A 12 5.20 1.29 -3.65
N PHE A 13 6.09 1.37 -4.64
CA PHE A 13 5.75 1.81 -5.98
C PHE A 13 5.61 0.61 -6.93
N LEU A 14 6.61 -0.27 -6.94
CA LEU A 14 6.73 -1.34 -7.94
C LEU A 14 5.63 -2.40 -7.77
N VAL A 15 5.38 -2.86 -6.54
CA VAL A 15 4.37 -3.92 -6.28
C VAL A 15 2.97 -3.46 -6.69
N PRO A 16 2.45 -2.30 -6.23
CA PRO A 16 1.15 -1.78 -6.65
C PRO A 16 0.99 -1.58 -8.16
N VAL A 17 2.00 -1.02 -8.82
CA VAL A 17 1.97 -0.79 -10.27
C VAL A 17 1.88 -2.12 -11.01
N SER A 18 2.69 -3.10 -10.62
CA SER A 18 2.66 -4.43 -11.22
C SER A 18 1.34 -5.16 -10.96
N MET A 19 0.70 -4.98 -9.80
CA MET A 19 -0.63 -5.55 -9.50
C MET A 19 -1.71 -5.05 -10.47
N ILE A 20 -1.74 -3.74 -10.76
CA ILE A 20 -2.70 -3.16 -11.71
C ILE A 20 -2.47 -3.72 -13.13
N ILE A 21 -1.22 -3.75 -13.57
CA ILE A 21 -0.86 -4.31 -14.89
C ILE A 21 -1.26 -5.78 -14.99
N CYS A 22 -0.97 -6.56 -13.94
CA CYS A 22 -1.38 -7.96 -13.87
C CYS A 22 -2.90 -8.11 -13.90
N CYS A 23 -3.63 -7.27 -13.17
CA CYS A 23 -5.10 -7.29 -13.13
C CYS A 23 -5.69 -7.07 -14.52
N ASP A 24 -5.21 -6.07 -15.27
CA ASP A 24 -5.72 -5.76 -16.61
C ASP A 24 -5.43 -6.90 -17.60
N ILE A 25 -4.20 -7.43 -17.60
CA ILE A 25 -3.80 -8.54 -18.48
C ILE A 25 -4.61 -9.80 -18.17
N MET A 26 -4.71 -10.18 -16.89
CA MET A 26 -5.39 -11.39 -16.48
C MET A 26 -6.91 -11.25 -16.67
N SER A 27 -7.48 -10.09 -16.37
CA SER A 27 -8.91 -9.85 -16.64
C SER A 27 -9.24 -9.97 -18.13
N TYR A 28 -8.34 -9.54 -19.00
CA TYR A 28 -8.48 -9.72 -20.44
C TYR A 28 -8.37 -11.20 -20.84
N ILE A 29 -7.37 -11.93 -20.34
CA ILE A 29 -7.17 -13.36 -20.66
C ILE A 29 -8.38 -14.18 -20.20
N PHE A 30 -8.79 -14.06 -18.94
CA PHE A 30 -9.96 -14.78 -18.43
C PHE A 30 -11.26 -14.33 -19.11
N GLY A 31 -11.38 -13.04 -19.41
CA GLY A 31 -12.52 -12.50 -20.16
C GLY A 31 -12.60 -13.04 -21.59
N PHE A 32 -11.46 -13.27 -22.26
CA PHE A 32 -11.41 -13.83 -23.61
C PHE A 32 -11.80 -15.32 -23.63
N PHE A 33 -11.29 -16.12 -22.69
CA PHE A 33 -11.55 -17.57 -22.66
C PHE A 33 -12.91 -17.94 -22.04
N PHE A 34 -13.33 -17.23 -20.99
CA PHE A 34 -14.49 -17.61 -20.17
C PHE A 34 -15.59 -16.54 -20.11
N GLY A 35 -15.38 -15.38 -20.74
CA GLY A 35 -16.31 -14.26 -20.65
C GLY A 35 -17.64 -14.53 -21.35
N LYS A 36 -18.72 -14.55 -20.57
CA LYS A 36 -20.10 -14.70 -21.08
C LYS A 36 -20.99 -13.58 -20.61
N THR A 37 -20.77 -13.06 -19.39
CA THR A 37 -21.66 -12.09 -18.76
C THR A 37 -21.02 -10.69 -18.72
N PRO A 38 -21.58 -9.69 -19.44
CA PRO A 38 -21.02 -8.34 -19.45
C PRO A 38 -21.19 -7.66 -18.08
N LEU A 39 -20.15 -6.95 -17.64
CA LEU A 39 -20.09 -6.30 -16.32
C LEU A 39 -20.88 -4.98 -16.32
N ILE A 40 -20.74 -4.14 -17.36
CA ILE A 40 -21.43 -2.84 -17.48
C ILE A 40 -21.87 -2.62 -18.93
N LYS A 41 -23.08 -2.07 -19.13
CA LYS A 41 -23.62 -1.74 -20.47
C LYS A 41 -22.75 -0.75 -21.26
N ILE A 42 -22.05 0.16 -20.58
CA ILE A 42 -21.16 1.16 -21.21
C ILE A 42 -19.89 0.53 -21.80
N SER A 43 -19.50 -0.66 -21.32
CA SER A 43 -18.32 -1.39 -21.77
C SER A 43 -18.63 -2.89 -21.93
N PRO A 44 -19.30 -3.26 -23.02
CA PRO A 44 -19.82 -4.62 -23.21
C PRO A 44 -18.72 -5.68 -23.35
N LYS A 45 -17.47 -5.27 -23.58
CA LYS A 45 -16.30 -6.16 -23.69
C LYS A 45 -15.73 -6.60 -22.32
N LYS A 46 -16.08 -5.92 -21.22
CA LYS A 46 -15.63 -6.33 -19.88
C LYS A 46 -16.66 -7.29 -19.28
N THR A 47 -16.20 -8.43 -18.78
CA THR A 47 -17.04 -9.50 -18.26
C THR A 47 -16.82 -9.76 -16.78
N TRP A 48 -17.83 -10.30 -16.09
CA TRP A 48 -17.70 -10.68 -14.67
C TRP A 48 -16.67 -11.79 -14.48
N GLU A 49 -16.62 -12.76 -15.40
CA GLU A 49 -15.66 -13.86 -15.32
C GLU A 49 -14.21 -13.35 -15.45
N GLY A 50 -13.99 -12.37 -16.34
CA GLY A 50 -12.71 -11.69 -16.46
C GLY A 50 -12.34 -10.95 -15.18
N PHE A 51 -13.27 -10.17 -14.61
CA PHE A 51 -13.03 -9.42 -13.38
C PHE A 51 -12.65 -10.33 -12.19
N ILE A 52 -13.35 -11.45 -11.99
CA ILE A 52 -13.06 -12.40 -10.91
C ILE A 52 -11.71 -13.11 -11.15
N GLY A 53 -11.45 -13.53 -12.39
CA GLY A 53 -10.18 -14.16 -12.76
C GLY A 53 -8.98 -13.22 -12.56
N GLY A 54 -9.13 -11.96 -12.97
CA GLY A 54 -8.16 -10.90 -12.73
C GLY A 54 -7.88 -10.70 -11.24
N ALA A 55 -8.92 -10.58 -10.41
CA ALA A 55 -8.78 -10.41 -8.96
C ALA A 55 -8.00 -11.56 -8.31
N PHE A 56 -8.37 -12.80 -8.62
CA PHE A 56 -7.70 -13.99 -8.10
C PHE A 56 -6.22 -14.05 -8.52
N SER A 57 -5.94 -13.83 -9.80
CA SER A 57 -4.57 -13.81 -10.31
C SER A 57 -3.73 -12.68 -9.72
N THR A 58 -4.30 -11.49 -9.52
CA THR A 58 -3.57 -10.34 -8.94
C THR A 58 -3.20 -10.58 -7.47
N ILE A 59 -4.05 -11.24 -6.69
CA ILE A 59 -3.71 -11.60 -5.30
C ILE A 59 -2.53 -12.57 -5.27
N ILE A 60 -2.58 -13.63 -6.09
CA ILE A 60 -1.49 -14.62 -6.17
C ILE A 60 -0.20 -13.96 -6.66
N PHE A 61 -0.27 -13.23 -7.77
CA PHE A 61 0.88 -12.53 -8.34
C PHE A 61 1.47 -11.51 -7.36
N GLY A 62 0.62 -10.74 -6.68
CA GLY A 62 1.02 -9.77 -5.68
C GLY A 62 1.78 -10.40 -4.51
N LEU A 63 1.31 -11.54 -4.02
CA LEU A 63 2.00 -12.32 -2.97
C LEU A 63 3.35 -12.86 -3.45
N LEU A 64 3.40 -13.42 -4.66
CA LEU A 64 4.65 -13.94 -5.24
C LEU A 64 5.68 -12.84 -5.44
N LEU A 65 5.27 -11.72 -6.04
CA LEU A 65 6.15 -10.57 -6.29
C LEU A 65 6.62 -9.93 -4.98
N SER A 66 5.72 -9.80 -4.00
CA SER A 66 6.09 -9.29 -2.68
C SER A 66 7.15 -10.18 -2.02
N ASN A 67 6.93 -11.49 -1.96
CA ASN A 67 7.93 -12.43 -1.42
C ASN A 67 9.29 -12.33 -2.13
N ALA A 68 9.31 -12.17 -3.46
CA ALA A 68 10.55 -12.05 -4.22
C ALA A 68 11.34 -10.76 -3.92
N LEU A 69 10.67 -9.67 -3.52
CA LEU A 69 11.28 -8.35 -3.33
C LEU A 69 11.63 -8.03 -1.87
N ILE A 70 10.97 -8.66 -0.89
CA ILE A 70 11.16 -8.36 0.54
C ILE A 70 12.54 -8.82 1.08
N ASP A 71 13.30 -9.63 0.35
CA ASP A 71 14.65 -10.03 0.79
C ASP A 71 15.75 -9.09 0.26
N ARG A 72 15.38 -8.07 -0.52
CA ARG A 72 16.34 -7.18 -1.19
C ARG A 72 16.33 -5.79 -0.55
N PRO A 73 17.39 -5.36 0.16
CA PRO A 73 17.40 -4.09 0.90
C PRO A 73 17.18 -2.87 -0.01
N TYR A 74 17.67 -2.92 -1.25
CA TYR A 74 17.48 -1.86 -2.25
C TYR A 74 16.01 -1.48 -2.48
N PHE A 75 15.08 -2.44 -2.42
CA PHE A 75 13.66 -2.17 -2.69
C PHE A 75 12.90 -1.68 -1.46
N ILE A 76 13.40 -1.95 -0.26
CA ILE A 76 12.67 -1.78 0.99
C ILE A 76 13.10 -0.52 1.72
N CYS A 77 14.38 -0.18 1.61
CA CYS A 77 14.97 0.88 2.40
C CYS A 77 14.43 2.26 2.00
N PRO A 78 13.88 3.03 2.95
CA PRO A 78 13.47 4.39 2.69
C PRO A 78 14.70 5.28 2.51
N VAL A 79 14.57 6.29 1.66
CA VAL A 79 15.67 7.23 1.33
C VAL A 79 16.13 7.99 2.58
N GLU A 80 15.21 8.28 3.51
CA GLU A 80 15.53 9.00 4.76
C GLU A 80 16.44 8.21 5.73
N SER A 81 16.59 6.90 5.55
CA SER A 81 17.39 6.03 6.43
C SER A 81 18.71 5.58 5.83
N TYR A 82 19.02 6.02 4.60
CA TYR A 82 20.38 5.90 4.05
C TYR A 82 21.26 6.97 4.68
N ASN A 83 21.81 6.66 5.86
CA ASN A 83 22.83 7.49 6.49
C ASN A 83 24.11 7.48 5.63
N GLU A 84 24.89 8.56 5.71
CA GLU A 84 26.09 8.85 4.90
C GLU A 84 27.27 7.86 5.11
N GLU A 85 27.11 6.87 5.98
CA GLU A 85 28.14 5.88 6.32
C GLU A 85 27.64 4.44 6.13
N GLY A 86 27.79 3.92 4.90
CA GLY A 86 27.72 2.50 4.60
C GLY A 86 26.32 1.95 4.24
N ASN A 87 26.32 0.97 3.34
CA ASN A 87 25.14 0.35 2.68
C ASN A 87 24.12 -0.36 3.61
N ASN A 88 24.08 -0.07 4.90
CA ASN A 88 23.22 -0.74 5.87
C ASN A 88 22.08 0.19 6.33
N CYS A 89 20.89 -0.02 5.77
CA CYS A 89 19.68 0.61 6.29
C CYS A 89 18.99 -0.30 7.31
N THR A 90 18.33 0.30 8.30
CA THR A 90 17.49 -0.41 9.27
C THR A 90 16.14 -0.76 8.62
N PHE A 91 15.77 -2.03 8.65
CA PHE A 91 14.52 -2.48 8.04
C PHE A 91 13.32 -1.90 8.80
N PRO A 92 12.34 -1.30 8.08
CA PRO A 92 11.09 -0.89 8.71
C PRO A 92 10.37 -2.12 9.29
N PRO A 93 9.63 -1.98 10.40
CA PRO A 93 9.00 -3.11 11.09
C PRO A 93 7.97 -3.85 10.22
N ALA A 94 7.43 -3.21 9.18
CA ALA A 94 6.57 -3.86 8.20
C ALA A 94 7.25 -5.01 7.43
N PHE A 95 8.59 -5.05 7.39
CA PHE A 95 9.39 -6.02 6.65
C PHE A 95 10.15 -7.00 7.55
N VAL A 96 10.09 -6.79 8.87
CA VAL A 96 10.68 -7.69 9.86
C VAL A 96 9.69 -8.82 10.14
N GLU A 97 10.20 -10.03 10.34
CA GLU A 97 9.38 -11.19 10.66
C GLU A 97 8.76 -11.02 12.05
N THR A 98 7.44 -11.21 12.14
CA THR A 98 6.69 -11.03 13.38
C THR A 98 5.77 -12.23 13.60
N ASP A 99 5.63 -12.63 14.86
CA ASP A 99 4.81 -13.77 15.26
C ASP A 99 3.35 -13.35 15.38
N TYR A 100 2.50 -13.86 14.49
CA TYR A 100 1.07 -13.64 14.55
C TYR A 100 0.36 -14.79 15.25
N THR A 101 -0.41 -14.45 16.28
CA THR A 101 -1.33 -15.39 16.93
C THR A 101 -2.64 -15.45 16.14
N ILE A 102 -3.07 -16.65 15.78
CA ILE A 102 -4.27 -16.84 14.96
C ILE A 102 -5.53 -16.48 15.77
N PRO A 103 -6.44 -15.62 15.24
CA PRO A 103 -7.68 -15.27 15.92
C PRO A 103 -8.59 -16.50 16.11
N ARG A 104 -9.30 -16.54 17.24
CA ARG A 104 -10.09 -17.68 17.73
C ARG A 104 -10.98 -18.41 16.70
N PRO A 105 -11.71 -17.77 15.76
CA PRO A 105 -12.52 -18.52 14.79
C PRO A 105 -11.69 -19.38 13.82
N LEU A 106 -10.46 -18.97 13.50
CA LEU A 106 -9.56 -19.69 12.60
C LEU A 106 -8.74 -20.78 13.31
N HIS A 107 -8.69 -20.75 14.64
CA HIS A 107 -7.98 -21.74 15.45
C HIS A 107 -8.57 -23.16 15.28
N ALA A 108 -9.88 -23.26 15.03
CA ALA A 108 -10.57 -24.53 14.77
C ALA A 108 -10.09 -25.19 13.46
N ILE A 109 -9.85 -24.40 12.42
CA ILE A 109 -9.37 -24.88 11.11
C ILE A 109 -7.87 -25.22 11.20
N TYR A 110 -7.09 -24.42 11.93
CA TYR A 110 -5.66 -24.66 12.09
C TYR A 110 -5.34 -25.90 12.92
N LYS A 111 -6.18 -26.22 13.91
CA LYS A 111 -6.10 -27.47 14.69
C LYS A 111 -6.35 -28.72 13.83
N VAL A 112 -7.17 -28.61 12.78
CA VAL A 112 -7.41 -29.69 11.80
C VAL A 112 -6.18 -29.94 10.92
N ILE A 113 -5.35 -28.92 10.70
CA ILE A 113 -4.16 -28.97 9.82
C ILE A 113 -2.85 -29.27 10.60
N ARG A 114 -2.92 -29.47 11.93
CA ARG A 114 -1.78 -29.89 12.78
C ARG A 114 -0.54 -28.98 12.69
N LYS A 115 -0.73 -27.68 12.43
CA LYS A 115 0.34 -26.67 12.52
C LYS A 115 0.22 -25.86 13.80
N ASP A 116 1.36 -25.48 14.36
CA ASP A 116 1.42 -24.60 15.54
C ASP A 116 0.59 -23.33 15.30
N PRO A 117 -0.09 -22.79 16.32
CA PRO A 117 -0.99 -21.64 16.18
C PRO A 117 -0.26 -20.31 15.97
N VAL A 118 1.04 -20.36 15.74
CA VAL A 118 1.93 -19.22 15.50
C VAL A 118 2.37 -19.29 14.04
N VAL A 119 2.01 -18.26 13.28
CA VAL A 119 2.43 -18.14 11.88
C VAL A 119 3.49 -17.06 11.81
N HIS A 120 4.70 -17.47 11.42
CA HIS A 120 5.77 -16.54 11.09
C HIS A 120 5.48 -15.98 9.70
N MET A 121 5.14 -14.69 9.64
CA MET A 121 4.94 -14.01 8.37
C MET A 121 5.37 -12.55 8.48
N LYS A 122 5.94 -12.03 7.39
CA LYS A 122 6.29 -10.62 7.28
C LYS A 122 4.99 -9.80 7.13
N PRO A 123 4.77 -8.74 7.94
CA PRO A 123 3.56 -7.91 7.89
C PRO A 123 3.24 -7.37 6.49
N PHE A 124 4.28 -7.07 5.69
CA PHE A 124 4.14 -6.59 4.32
C PHE A 124 3.29 -7.51 3.43
N LEU A 125 3.30 -8.82 3.64
CA LEU A 125 2.47 -9.75 2.86
C LEU A 125 0.97 -9.49 3.09
N LEU A 126 0.57 -9.19 4.33
CA LEU A 126 -0.81 -8.81 4.63
C LEU A 126 -1.16 -7.49 3.93
N HIS A 127 -0.28 -6.50 4.00
CA HIS A 127 -0.46 -5.22 3.31
C HIS A 127 -0.55 -5.42 1.78
N SER A 128 0.21 -6.34 1.19
CA SER A 128 0.14 -6.66 -0.23
C SER A 128 -1.20 -7.26 -0.66
N VAL A 129 -1.84 -8.06 0.20
CA VAL A 129 -3.18 -8.60 -0.06
C VAL A 129 -4.21 -7.47 -0.07
N ILE A 130 -4.13 -6.55 0.89
CA ILE A 130 -5.01 -5.37 0.94
C ILE A 130 -4.83 -4.51 -0.31
N MET A 131 -3.59 -4.28 -0.74
CA MET A 131 -3.28 -3.55 -1.97
C MET A 131 -3.80 -4.30 -3.21
N ALA A 132 -3.66 -5.62 -3.28
CA ALA A 132 -4.17 -6.43 -4.39
C ALA A 132 -5.70 -6.37 -4.48
N LEU A 133 -6.40 -6.46 -3.34
CA LEU A 133 -7.85 -6.34 -3.27
C LEU A 133 -8.32 -4.96 -3.74
N PHE A 134 -7.66 -3.90 -3.29
CA PHE A 134 -7.94 -2.54 -3.75
C PHE A 134 -7.69 -2.41 -5.26
N ALA A 135 -6.55 -2.90 -5.75
CA ALA A 135 -6.20 -2.87 -7.16
C ALA A 135 -7.23 -3.60 -8.02
N SER A 136 -7.72 -4.77 -7.58
CA SER A 136 -8.70 -5.55 -8.34
C SER A 136 -10.11 -4.99 -8.28
N ILE A 137 -10.52 -4.43 -7.13
CA ILE A 137 -11.90 -3.95 -6.96
C ILE A 137 -12.01 -2.53 -7.50
N ILE A 138 -11.17 -1.63 -7.02
CA ILE A 138 -11.27 -0.18 -7.27
C ILE A 138 -10.51 0.23 -8.54
N GLY A 139 -9.40 -0.42 -8.87
CA GLY A 139 -8.61 -0.12 -10.07
C GLY A 139 -9.41 -0.10 -11.37
N PRO A 140 -10.25 -1.12 -11.66
CA PRO A 140 -11.08 -1.15 -12.86
C PRO A 140 -12.10 -0.01 -12.98
N PHE A 141 -12.53 0.59 -11.85
CA PHE A 141 -13.42 1.75 -11.85
C PHE A 141 -12.76 3.00 -12.42
N GLY A 142 -11.43 3.16 -12.26
CA GLY A 142 -10.69 4.23 -12.93
C GLY A 142 -10.87 4.17 -14.44
N GLY A 143 -10.61 2.98 -15.03
CA GLY A 143 -10.80 2.76 -16.46
C GLY A 143 -12.26 2.86 -16.92
N PHE A 144 -13.23 2.54 -16.06
CA PHE A 144 -14.66 2.77 -16.36
C PHE A 144 -15.01 4.25 -16.36
N PHE A 145 -14.48 5.03 -15.42
CA PHE A 145 -14.69 6.46 -15.36
C PHE A 145 -14.11 7.16 -16.60
N ALA A 146 -12.87 6.84 -16.98
CA ALA A 146 -12.26 7.32 -18.21
C ALA A 146 -13.09 6.93 -19.44
N SER A 147 -13.50 5.66 -19.54
CA SER A 147 -14.36 5.20 -20.63
C SER A 147 -15.71 5.94 -20.68
N GLY A 148 -16.33 6.20 -19.53
CA GLY A 148 -17.59 6.92 -19.43
C GLY A 148 -17.46 8.39 -19.85
N PHE A 149 -16.39 9.06 -19.40
CA PHE A 149 -16.09 10.43 -19.80
C PHE A 149 -15.89 10.52 -21.32
N LYS A 150 -15.13 9.61 -21.93
CA LYS A 150 -14.95 9.56 -23.39
C LYS A 150 -16.28 9.44 -24.14
N ARG A 151 -17.19 8.58 -23.67
CA ARG A 151 -18.53 8.42 -24.26
C ARG A 151 -19.39 9.67 -24.12
N ALA A 152 -19.29 10.41 -23.02
CA ALA A 152 -20.03 11.66 -22.82
C ALA A 152 -19.65 12.74 -23.85
N PHE A 153 -18.37 12.82 -24.22
CA PHE A 153 -17.86 13.77 -25.23
C PHE A 153 -17.88 13.22 -26.67
N LYS A 154 -18.45 12.03 -26.91
CA LYS A 154 -18.42 11.33 -28.21
C LYS A 154 -17.01 11.14 -28.79
N ILE A 155 -15.99 11.12 -27.94
CA ILE A 155 -14.61 10.82 -28.30
C ILE A 155 -14.30 9.35 -27.98
N LYS A 156 -13.40 8.73 -28.74
CA LYS A 156 -13.01 7.33 -28.52
C LYS A 156 -11.79 7.21 -27.60
N ASP A 157 -10.82 8.10 -27.80
CA ASP A 157 -9.52 8.13 -27.12
C ASP A 157 -9.19 9.59 -26.77
N PHE A 158 -8.52 9.82 -25.63
CA PHE A 158 -8.15 11.19 -25.19
C PHE A 158 -7.05 11.84 -26.04
N GLY A 159 -6.40 11.06 -26.91
CA GLY A 159 -5.38 11.52 -27.86
C GLY A 159 -4.62 10.35 -28.48
N ASP A 160 -3.89 10.63 -29.56
CA ASP A 160 -3.12 9.63 -30.35
C ASP A 160 -1.61 9.77 -30.12
N ILE A 161 -1.18 9.77 -28.85
CA ILE A 161 0.26 9.89 -28.53
C ILE A 161 1.05 8.69 -29.07
N ILE A 162 0.43 7.51 -29.15
CA ILE A 162 1.02 6.32 -29.76
C ILE A 162 0.00 5.73 -30.76
N PRO A 163 0.30 5.74 -32.07
CA PRO A 163 -0.62 5.23 -33.08
C PRO A 163 -0.95 3.75 -32.81
N GLY A 164 -2.26 3.45 -32.71
CA GLY A 164 -2.78 2.09 -32.47
C GLY A 164 -2.80 1.62 -31.00
N HIS A 165 -2.30 2.41 -30.04
CA HIS A 165 -2.16 2.00 -28.63
C HIS A 165 -3.02 2.80 -27.64
N GLY A 166 -3.82 3.76 -28.12
CA GLY A 166 -4.70 4.61 -27.32
C GLY A 166 -3.99 5.78 -26.65
N GLY A 167 -4.72 6.52 -25.82
CA GLY A 167 -4.18 7.69 -25.11
C GLY A 167 -3.31 7.31 -23.90
N LEU A 168 -2.23 8.07 -23.68
CA LEU A 168 -1.40 7.94 -22.48
C LEU A 168 -2.22 8.07 -21.18
N MET A 169 -3.21 8.97 -21.20
CA MET A 169 -4.11 9.23 -20.07
C MET A 169 -4.99 8.01 -19.72
N ASP A 170 -5.36 7.18 -20.69
CA ASP A 170 -6.14 5.95 -20.48
C ASP A 170 -5.34 4.85 -19.77
N ARG A 171 -4.03 5.03 -19.59
CA ARG A 171 -3.13 4.09 -18.90
C ARG A 171 -2.70 4.56 -17.51
N PHE A 172 -2.78 5.87 -17.25
CA PHE A 172 -2.31 6.48 -16.01
C PHE A 172 -3.43 6.76 -15.01
N ASP A 173 -4.69 6.72 -15.41
CA ASP A 173 -5.85 6.95 -14.55
C ASP A 173 -5.93 5.96 -13.37
N CYS A 174 -5.83 4.66 -13.65
CA CYS A 174 -5.81 3.61 -12.62
C CYS A 174 -4.51 3.64 -11.79
N GLN A 175 -3.38 3.98 -12.41
CA GLN A 175 -2.07 4.05 -11.73
C GLN A 175 -1.99 5.23 -10.76
N LEU A 176 -2.55 6.39 -11.11
CA LEU A 176 -2.60 7.57 -10.26
C LEU A 176 -3.52 7.33 -9.05
N LEU A 177 -4.66 6.67 -9.27
CA LEU A 177 -5.56 6.26 -8.19
C LEU A 177 -4.88 5.29 -7.22
N MET A 178 -4.18 4.28 -7.75
CA MET A 178 -3.43 3.32 -6.94
C MET A 178 -2.29 4.00 -6.16
N GLY A 179 -1.52 4.86 -6.81
CA GLY A 179 -0.44 5.61 -6.16
C GLY A 179 -0.93 6.50 -5.02
N THR A 180 -2.10 7.13 -5.18
CA THR A 180 -2.76 7.93 -4.13
C THR A 180 -3.21 7.06 -2.96
N PHE A 181 -3.86 5.93 -3.24
CA PHE A 181 -4.28 4.98 -2.21
C PHE A 181 -3.09 4.49 -1.38
N VAL A 182 -2.02 4.05 -2.03
CA VAL A 182 -0.82 3.54 -1.35
C VAL A 182 -0.20 4.62 -0.46
N ASN A 183 -0.18 5.88 -0.92
CA ASN A 183 0.37 6.98 -0.14
C ASN A 183 -0.40 7.19 1.16
N ILE A 184 -1.73 7.26 1.07
CA ILE A 184 -2.62 7.43 2.23
C ILE A 184 -2.52 6.21 3.14
N TYR A 185 -2.48 5.01 2.56
CA TYR A 185 -2.37 3.75 3.29
C TYR A 185 -1.08 3.66 4.10
N ILE A 186 0.06 4.02 3.52
CA ILE A 186 1.35 4.07 4.24
C ILE A 186 1.27 5.07 5.38
N GLN A 187 0.76 6.27 5.14
CA GLN A 187 0.66 7.30 6.18
C GLN A 187 -0.27 6.92 7.32
N THR A 188 -1.32 6.15 7.04
CA THR A 188 -2.35 5.80 8.02
C THR A 188 -1.98 4.56 8.82
N PHE A 189 -1.46 3.52 8.18
CA PHE A 189 -1.33 2.18 8.78
C PHE A 189 0.11 1.72 9.02
N ILE A 190 1.09 2.26 8.30
CA ILE A 190 2.47 1.73 8.30
C ILE A 190 3.44 2.70 8.96
N ARG A 191 3.25 4.00 8.72
CA ARG A 191 4.19 5.02 9.18
C ARG A 191 4.10 5.21 10.68
N ILE A 192 5.19 4.87 11.37
CA ILE A 192 5.36 5.18 12.78
C ILE A 192 5.67 6.68 12.91
N PRO A 193 5.05 7.41 13.85
CA PRO A 193 5.38 8.80 14.11
C PRO A 193 6.86 8.94 14.49
N ASN A 194 7.64 9.63 13.65
CA ASN A 194 9.02 9.97 13.98
C ASN A 194 8.99 11.15 14.95
N TRP A 195 9.48 10.93 16.17
CA TRP A 195 9.50 11.95 17.23
C TRP A 195 10.23 13.23 16.77
N ASN A 196 11.28 13.12 15.94
CA ASN A 196 11.98 14.29 15.39
C ASN A 196 11.05 15.17 14.55
N LYS A 197 10.18 14.57 13.74
CA LYS A 197 9.22 15.34 12.91
C LYS A 197 8.17 16.01 13.77
N ILE A 198 7.72 15.36 14.85
CA ILE A 198 6.77 15.94 15.82
C ILE A 198 7.43 17.10 16.57
N VAL A 199 8.65 16.91 17.08
CA VAL A 199 9.40 17.97 17.77
C VAL A 199 9.63 19.15 16.84
N GLN A 200 10.06 18.92 15.60
CA GLN A 200 10.20 19.99 14.61
C GLN A 200 8.85 20.71 14.42
N GLN A 201 7.75 20.00 14.21
CA GLN A 201 6.42 20.62 14.09
C GLN A 201 6.04 21.46 15.32
N ILE A 202 6.35 20.99 16.54
CA ILE A 202 6.14 21.74 17.79
C ILE A 202 6.95 23.03 17.81
N LEU A 203 8.20 22.99 17.34
CA LEU A 203 9.09 24.16 17.29
C LEU A 203 8.63 25.24 16.30
N TRP A 204 7.78 24.90 15.32
CA TRP A 204 7.17 25.88 14.41
C TRP A 204 5.96 26.63 15.02
N LEU A 205 5.43 26.20 16.17
CA LEU A 205 4.31 26.88 16.82
C LEU A 205 4.75 28.14 17.59
N PRO A 206 3.83 29.09 17.87
CA PRO A 206 4.07 30.18 18.80
C PRO A 206 4.52 29.70 20.18
N VAL A 207 5.33 30.51 20.87
CA VAL A 207 5.93 30.16 22.17
C VAL A 207 4.87 29.80 23.23
N GLU A 208 3.70 30.45 23.18
CA GLU A 208 2.59 30.17 24.09
C GLU A 208 2.06 28.73 23.95
N ASP A 209 1.89 28.25 22.72
CA ASP A 209 1.44 26.89 22.44
C ASP A 209 2.51 25.86 22.80
N GLN A 210 3.79 26.18 22.57
CA GLN A 210 4.91 25.33 22.99
C GLN A 210 4.92 25.14 24.51
N LEU A 211 4.71 26.22 25.28
CA LEU A 211 4.64 26.16 26.75
C LEU A 211 3.44 25.35 27.23
N ASN A 212 2.29 25.45 26.56
CA ASN A 212 1.12 24.63 26.88
C ASN A 212 1.38 23.14 26.64
N ILE A 213 2.00 22.79 25.49
CA ILE A 213 2.39 21.41 25.19
C ILE A 213 3.38 20.88 26.22
N TYR A 214 4.39 21.67 26.58
CA TYR A 214 5.37 21.30 27.62
C TYR A 214 4.70 21.03 28.98
N ARG A 215 3.78 21.90 29.41
CA ARG A 215 3.06 21.73 30.69
C ARG A 215 2.22 20.45 30.71
N VAL A 216 1.52 20.16 29.61
CA VAL A 216 0.73 18.92 29.48
C VAL A 216 1.64 17.70 29.53
N LEU A 217 2.72 17.68 28.72
CA LEU A 217 3.69 16.58 28.71
C LEU A 217 4.33 16.37 30.08
N HIS A 218 4.76 17.44 30.76
CA HIS A 218 5.34 17.36 32.09
C HIS A 218 4.35 16.78 33.11
N ARG A 219 3.07 17.15 33.05
CA ARG A 219 2.04 16.59 33.94
C ARG A 219 1.81 15.11 33.70
N GLU A 220 1.66 14.68 32.45
CA GLU A 220 1.42 13.27 32.12
C GLU A 220 2.63 12.38 32.44
N LEU A 221 3.85 12.85 32.15
CA LEU A 221 5.08 12.14 32.49
C LEU A 221 5.31 12.07 34.01
N GLY A 222 4.90 13.09 34.76
CA GLY A 222 4.92 13.07 36.22
C GLY A 222 3.94 12.05 36.80
N ASN A 223 2.71 12.00 36.29
CA ASN A 223 1.71 11.00 36.68
C ASN A 223 2.14 9.56 36.34
N ALA A 224 2.89 9.39 35.25
CA ALA A 224 3.44 8.10 34.85
C ALA A 224 4.70 7.68 35.65
N GLY A 225 5.22 8.53 36.55
CA GLY A 225 6.44 8.28 37.30
C GLY A 225 7.73 8.35 36.48
N ALA A 226 7.66 8.75 35.20
CA ALA A 226 8.79 8.76 34.29
C ALA A 226 9.82 9.87 34.61
N LEU A 227 9.38 10.96 35.25
CA LEU A 227 10.24 12.09 35.62
C LEU A 227 11.19 11.77 36.79
N GLU A 228 10.87 10.78 37.62
CA GLU A 228 11.75 10.33 38.70
C GLU A 228 13.01 9.64 38.15
N PHE A 229 12.88 8.90 37.05
CA PHE A 229 14.01 8.27 36.35
C PHE A 229 14.94 9.27 35.68
N VAL A 230 14.39 10.39 35.20
CA VAL A 230 15.18 11.49 34.60
C VAL A 230 15.97 12.23 35.68
N ASN A 231 15.34 12.55 36.82
CA ASN A 231 16.01 13.24 37.93
C ASN A 231 17.00 12.35 38.70
N ALA A 232 16.83 11.02 38.67
CA ALA A 232 17.76 10.05 39.24
C ALA A 232 18.99 9.77 38.34
N GLY A 233 19.08 10.39 37.16
CA GLY A 233 20.22 10.23 36.24
C GLY A 233 20.35 8.84 35.60
N ALA A 234 19.24 8.10 35.46
CA ALA A 234 19.23 6.72 34.98
C ALA A 234 18.94 6.56 33.48
N LEU A 235 19.23 7.58 32.67
CA LEU A 235 19.12 7.57 31.20
C LEU A 235 20.41 8.08 30.55
#